data_AF-A0A067F7V2-F1
#
_entry.id   AF-A0A067F7V2-F1
#
_cell.length_a   1.000
_cell.length_b   1.000
_cell.length_c   1.000
_cell.angle_alpha   90.00
_cell.angle_beta   90.00
_cell.angle_gamma   90.00
#
_symmetry.space_group_name_H-M   'P 1'
#
loop_
_entity.id
_entity.type
_entity.pdbx_description
1 polymer ?
#
loop_
_entity_poly.entity_id
_entity_poly.type
_entity_poly.pdbx_seq_one_letter_code
_entity_poly.pdbx_strand_id
1 'polypeptide(L)'
;VVGILDYGLAKVADLKIKYVISPAVSYGSPITFVEELNPGPEKMSEAILRMVPSVDDKIENVDGKTIYSGIIQVVKFIHKRICLQNGSWVRCFGRLTWPRISELIISNFLSKVVPEDASKLADFQKIIDHTSEFEAALKEMMFISASDNKDARLSNFAENVEVHFASRKKTEILAKARNLLLQCDFAVPQESTGKDPICKNDGMAVDSSEHVVDLLFMSERCVVTKAASQLMKLVHQILQDICLSSTRVAFEFYHAARDAILLYEAIVPVKLERQLEGINQVAVLMHNDCLYLSQEILGFAFEYHSDFPSSIKEHAVFADMAPRFHLMAEEILQRQIQIVIFNLREALDGADGFQNTHQIQQFESAKFSIEQVTLL
;
A
#
# COMPACT_ATOMS: atom_id res chain seq x y z
N VAL A 1 35.21 -32.32 29.22
CA VAL A 1 34.04 -33.19 29.48
C VAL A 1 32.82 -32.48 28.91
N VAL A 2 32.42 -32.77 27.68
CA VAL A 2 31.05 -32.46 27.22
C VAL A 2 30.18 -33.33 28.12
N GLY A 3 29.48 -32.68 29.05
CA GLY A 3 28.98 -33.31 30.27
C GLY A 3 27.87 -34.29 30.00
N ILE A 4 27.77 -35.36 30.77
CA ILE A 4 26.59 -36.26 30.81
C ILE A 4 25.29 -35.45 30.90
N LEU A 5 25.33 -34.30 31.56
CA LEU A 5 24.25 -33.33 31.67
C LEU A 5 23.84 -32.71 30.32
N ASP A 6 24.79 -32.31 29.47
CA ASP A 6 24.49 -31.72 28.16
C ASP A 6 23.82 -32.74 27.23
N TYR A 7 24.31 -33.99 27.26
CA TYR A 7 23.71 -35.10 26.52
C TYR A 7 22.31 -35.43 27.06
N GLY A 8 22.12 -35.43 28.38
CA GLY A 8 20.83 -35.63 29.03
C GLY A 8 19.81 -34.55 28.63
N LEU A 9 20.22 -33.28 28.69
CA LEU A 9 19.39 -32.15 28.29
C LEU A 9 19.02 -32.19 26.81
N ALA A 10 19.94 -32.58 25.93
CA ALA A 10 19.66 -32.76 24.51
C ALA A 10 18.59 -33.83 24.26
N LYS A 11 18.69 -34.99 24.92
CA LYS A 11 17.67 -36.06 24.82
C LYS A 11 16.30 -35.58 25.32
N VAL A 12 16.26 -34.84 26.44
CA VAL A 12 15.01 -34.27 26.95
C VAL A 12 14.44 -33.22 25.98
N ALA A 13 15.29 -32.36 25.42
CA ALA A 13 14.93 -31.38 24.40
C ALA A 13 14.26 -32.05 23.18
N ASP A 14 14.86 -33.11 22.66
CA ASP A 14 14.30 -33.88 21.54
C ASP A 14 12.91 -34.44 21.85
N LEU A 15 12.75 -35.05 23.03
CA LEU A 15 11.46 -35.59 23.47
C LEU A 15 10.41 -34.49 23.64
N LYS A 16 10.78 -33.34 24.19
CA LYS A 16 9.86 -32.21 24.36
C LYS A 16 9.44 -31.58 23.04
N ILE A 17 10.36 -31.45 22.08
CA ILE A 17 9.97 -31.00 20.74
C ILE A 17 9.02 -31.99 20.09
N LYS A 18 9.33 -33.29 20.13
CA LYS A 18 8.53 -34.31 19.46
C LYS A 18 7.12 -34.45 20.05
N TYR A 19 7.01 -34.52 21.38
CA TYR A 19 5.76 -34.92 22.04
C TYR A 19 4.98 -33.76 22.65
N VAL A 20 5.57 -32.56 22.78
CA VAL A 20 4.92 -31.41 23.41
C VAL A 20 4.81 -30.25 22.42
N ILE A 21 5.92 -29.74 21.90
CA ILE A 21 5.90 -28.54 21.05
C ILE A 21 5.30 -28.82 19.67
N SER A 22 5.70 -29.90 18.99
CA SER A 22 5.20 -30.18 17.65
C SER A 22 3.67 -30.32 17.64
N PRO A 23 3.04 -31.08 18.56
CA PRO A 23 1.58 -31.09 18.66
C PRO A 23 0.98 -29.72 19.02
N ALA A 24 1.60 -28.95 19.93
CA ALA A 24 1.11 -27.62 20.33
C ALA A 24 0.98 -26.64 19.15
N VAL A 25 1.90 -26.73 18.20
CA VAL A 25 2.00 -25.80 17.05
C VAL A 25 1.31 -26.37 15.81
N SER A 26 1.18 -27.69 15.69
CA SER A 26 0.67 -28.35 14.47
C SER A 26 -0.80 -28.80 14.57
N TYR A 27 -1.39 -28.88 15.77
CA TYR A 27 -2.81 -29.23 15.91
C TYR A 27 -3.70 -28.08 15.47
N GLY A 28 -4.74 -28.38 14.68
CA GLY A 28 -5.73 -27.41 14.22
C GLY A 28 -6.66 -26.88 15.32
N SER A 29 -6.59 -27.42 16.53
CA SER A 29 -7.34 -26.96 17.71
C SER A 29 -6.38 -26.45 18.78
N PRO A 30 -6.72 -25.37 19.52
CA PRO A 30 -5.83 -24.83 20.55
C PRO A 30 -5.57 -25.88 21.64
N ILE A 31 -4.30 -26.11 21.98
CA ILE A 31 -3.93 -26.98 23.11
C ILE A 31 -3.60 -26.09 24.31
N THR A 32 -4.23 -26.38 25.44
CA THR A 32 -3.92 -25.75 26.72
C THR A 32 -3.04 -26.65 27.57
N PHE A 33 -2.12 -26.06 28.33
CA PHE A 33 -1.24 -26.80 29.22
C PHE A 33 -1.62 -26.54 30.68
N VAL A 34 -1.80 -27.61 31.45
CA VAL A 34 -2.12 -27.54 32.88
C VAL A 34 -1.03 -28.27 33.67
N GLU A 35 -0.45 -27.57 34.65
CA GLU A 35 0.48 -28.18 35.61
C GLU A 35 -0.32 -28.80 36.76
N GLU A 36 -0.24 -30.12 36.91
CA GLU A 36 -0.81 -30.87 38.03
C GLU A 36 0.33 -31.30 38.97
N LEU A 37 0.10 -31.12 40.28
CA LEU A 37 1.00 -31.61 41.32
C LEU A 37 0.35 -32.81 42.00
N ASN A 38 0.98 -33.97 41.88
CA ASN A 38 0.57 -35.14 42.64
C ASN A 38 1.41 -35.21 43.93
N PRO A 39 0.80 -35.00 45.11
CA PRO A 39 1.46 -35.25 46.38
C PRO A 39 1.56 -36.77 46.59
N GLY A 40 2.65 -37.37 46.12
CA GLY A 40 3.02 -38.75 46.45
C GLY A 40 3.54 -38.86 47.89
N PRO A 41 3.56 -40.08 48.49
CA PRO A 41 4.09 -40.27 49.83
C PRO A 41 5.60 -39.97 49.89
N GLU A 42 5.91 -38.93 50.66
CA GLU A 42 7.15 -38.55 51.35
C GLU A 42 8.50 -38.33 50.64
N LYS A 43 8.80 -38.71 49.38
CA LYS A 43 10.15 -38.36 48.83
C LYS A 43 10.29 -37.87 47.38
N MET A 44 9.28 -37.95 46.51
CA MET A 44 9.32 -37.27 45.21
C MET A 44 7.91 -36.81 44.83
N SER A 45 7.66 -35.50 44.89
CA SER A 45 6.44 -34.93 44.34
C SER A 45 6.56 -34.92 42.82
N GLU A 46 5.73 -35.71 42.14
CA GLU A 46 5.68 -35.76 40.68
C GLU A 46 4.94 -34.54 40.14
N ALA A 47 5.55 -33.85 39.17
CA ALA A 47 4.94 -32.75 38.45
C ALA A 47 4.54 -33.20 37.05
N ILE A 48 3.27 -33.06 36.70
CA ILE A 48 2.70 -33.50 35.42
C ILE A 48 2.30 -32.27 34.62
N LEU A 49 2.74 -32.19 33.36
CA LEU A 49 2.26 -31.19 32.41
C LEU A 49 1.24 -31.86 31.48
N ARG A 50 -0.04 -31.64 31.74
CA ARG A 50 -1.14 -32.24 30.97
C ARG A 50 -1.47 -31.34 29.77
N MET A 51 -1.65 -31.98 28.61
CA MET A 51 -2.11 -31.34 27.38
C MET A 51 -3.62 -31.57 27.25
N VAL A 52 -4.39 -30.49 27.26
CA VAL A 52 -5.86 -30.55 27.21
C VAL A 52 -6.34 -29.84 25.95
N PRO A 53 -7.11 -30.52 25.06
CA PRO A 53 -7.75 -29.86 23.93
C PRO A 53 -8.69 -28.75 24.42
N SER A 54 -8.58 -27.57 23.82
CA SER A 54 -9.55 -26.48 24.01
C SER A 54 -10.92 -26.93 23.49
N VAL A 55 -11.98 -26.74 24.30
CA VAL A 55 -13.36 -27.14 23.99
C VAL A 55 -14.13 -26.02 23.24
N ASP A 56 -13.51 -24.88 22.99
CA ASP A 56 -14.16 -23.76 22.31
C ASP A 56 -14.15 -23.96 20.78
N ASP A 57 -15.21 -24.61 20.27
CA ASP A 57 -15.50 -24.85 18.84
C ASP A 57 -15.75 -23.57 18.02
N LYS A 58 -15.58 -22.37 18.60
CA LYS A 58 -15.80 -21.07 17.93
C LYS A 58 -14.52 -20.39 17.45
N ILE A 59 -13.35 -20.97 17.70
CA ILE A 59 -12.07 -20.38 17.30
C ILE A 59 -11.69 -20.94 15.91
N GLU A 60 -12.34 -20.43 14.86
CA GLU A 60 -12.04 -20.78 13.45
C GLU A 60 -10.64 -20.31 13.00
N ASN A 61 -9.99 -19.46 13.80
CA ASN A 61 -8.61 -19.01 13.58
C ASN A 61 -7.78 -19.32 14.80
N VAL A 62 -6.82 -20.25 14.70
CA VAL A 62 -5.79 -20.45 15.72
C VAL A 62 -5.05 -19.12 15.91
N ASP A 63 -5.46 -18.35 16.92
CA ASP A 63 -4.87 -17.06 17.24
C ASP A 63 -3.43 -17.31 17.70
N GLY A 64 -2.46 -16.63 17.08
CA GLY A 64 -1.04 -16.74 17.42
C GLY A 64 -0.80 -16.57 18.92
N LYS A 65 -1.64 -15.78 19.59
CA LYS A 65 -1.64 -15.60 21.04
C LYS A 65 -1.81 -16.91 21.83
N THR A 66 -2.66 -17.83 21.35
CA THR A 66 -2.88 -19.13 22.01
C THR A 66 -1.66 -20.03 21.87
N ILE A 67 -1.05 -20.09 20.68
CA ILE A 67 0.21 -20.83 20.44
C ILE A 67 1.32 -20.28 21.34
N TYR A 68 1.51 -18.95 21.35
CA TYR A 68 2.56 -18.29 22.14
C TYR A 68 2.36 -18.50 23.64
N SER A 69 1.14 -18.34 24.15
CA SER A 69 0.85 -18.57 25.57
C SER A 69 1.07 -20.03 25.99
N GLY A 70 0.70 -20.99 25.14
CA GLY A 70 0.93 -22.41 25.37
C GLY A 70 2.42 -22.75 25.44
N ILE A 71 3.22 -22.25 24.49
CA ILE A 71 4.68 -22.45 24.51
C ILE A 71 5.31 -21.79 25.74
N ILE A 72 4.86 -20.60 26.13
CA ILE A 72 5.30 -19.93 27.36
C ILE A 72 5.03 -20.82 28.59
N GLN A 73 3.86 -21.46 28.68
CA GLN A 73 3.55 -22.37 29.79
C GLN A 73 4.50 -23.57 29.82
N VAL A 74 4.80 -24.16 28.65
CA VAL A 74 5.77 -25.26 28.53
C VAL A 74 7.16 -24.81 28.98
N VAL A 75 7.61 -23.63 28.56
CA VAL A 75 8.91 -23.06 28.96
C VAL A 75 8.95 -22.80 30.47
N LYS A 76 7.90 -22.24 31.06
CA LYS A 76 7.79 -22.04 32.52
C LYS A 76 7.88 -23.36 33.29
N PHE A 77 7.22 -24.40 32.80
CA PHE A 77 7.29 -25.73 33.39
C PHE A 77 8.71 -26.30 33.33
N ILE A 78 9.37 -26.21 32.17
CA ILE A 78 10.76 -26.66 31.98
C ILE A 78 11.69 -25.88 32.92
N HIS A 79 11.57 -24.55 32.95
CA HIS A 79 12.34 -23.68 33.83
C HIS A 79 12.26 -24.12 35.30
N LYS A 80 11.04 -24.39 35.79
CA LYS A 80 10.78 -24.74 37.20
C LYS A 80 11.14 -26.19 37.55
N ARG A 81 10.76 -27.15 36.71
CA ARG A 81 10.77 -28.58 37.05
C ARG A 81 11.95 -29.36 36.49
N ILE A 82 12.47 -28.96 35.32
CA ILE A 82 13.58 -29.64 34.65
C ILE A 82 14.88 -28.89 34.91
N CYS A 83 14.87 -27.57 34.71
CA CYS A 83 16.05 -26.74 34.87
C CYS A 83 16.27 -26.27 36.33
N LEU A 84 15.34 -26.56 37.24
CA LEU A 84 15.41 -26.20 38.67
C LEU A 84 15.74 -24.71 38.89
N GLN A 85 15.19 -23.83 38.04
CA GLN A 85 15.44 -22.38 38.04
C GLN A 85 16.91 -21.98 37.81
N ASN A 86 17.74 -22.90 37.29
CA ASN A 86 19.12 -22.61 36.93
C ASN A 86 19.19 -21.95 35.55
N GLY A 87 19.51 -20.65 35.51
CA GLY A 87 19.59 -19.89 34.26
C GLY A 87 20.59 -20.43 33.23
N SER A 88 21.65 -21.12 33.65
CA SER A 88 22.61 -21.74 32.71
C SER A 88 22.00 -22.95 31.98
N TRP A 89 21.19 -23.74 32.69
CA TRP A 89 20.52 -24.92 32.13
C TRP A 89 19.37 -24.50 31.21
N VAL A 90 18.64 -23.46 31.59
CA VAL A 90 17.57 -22.86 30.77
C VAL A 90 18.13 -22.35 29.44
N ARG A 91 19.25 -21.62 29.50
CA ARG A 91 19.94 -21.14 28.29
C ARG A 91 20.45 -22.28 27.41
N CYS A 92 21.01 -23.33 28.00
CA CYS A 92 21.45 -24.53 27.27
C CYS A 92 20.26 -25.20 26.57
N PHE A 93 19.17 -25.43 27.30
CA PHE A 93 17.94 -26.03 26.77
C PHE A 93 17.33 -25.18 25.65
N GLY A 94 17.30 -23.87 25.83
CA GLY A 94 16.86 -22.91 24.83
C GLY A 94 17.67 -22.98 23.54
N ARG A 95 19.02 -22.98 23.62
CA ARG A 95 19.89 -23.17 22.44
C ARG A 95 19.63 -24.47 21.68
N LEU A 96 19.29 -25.54 22.40
CA LEU A 96 19.02 -26.85 21.80
C LEU A 96 17.63 -26.93 21.14
N THR A 97 16.67 -26.12 21.61
CA THR A 97 15.26 -26.25 21.19
C THR A 97 14.77 -25.11 20.32
N TRP A 98 15.14 -23.86 20.64
CA TRP A 98 14.60 -22.66 19.99
C TRP A 98 14.68 -22.69 18.45
N PRO A 99 15.79 -23.10 17.81
CA PRO A 99 15.84 -23.12 16.35
C PRO A 99 14.78 -24.01 15.69
N ARG A 100 14.39 -25.10 16.36
CA ARG A 100 13.35 -26.02 15.88
C ARG A 100 11.95 -25.55 16.25
N ILE A 101 11.79 -24.94 17.44
CA ILE A 101 10.53 -24.33 17.85
C ILE A 101 10.16 -23.19 16.90
N SER A 102 11.10 -22.29 16.61
CA SER A 102 10.88 -21.16 15.71
C SER A 102 10.49 -21.62 14.30
N GLU A 103 11.15 -22.66 13.79
CA GLU A 103 10.85 -23.22 12.46
C GLU A 103 9.44 -23.83 12.39
N LEU A 104 9.02 -24.53 13.44
CA LEU A 104 7.67 -25.08 13.53
C LEU A 104 6.61 -23.97 13.55
N ILE A 105 6.86 -22.87 14.27
CA ILE A 105 5.95 -21.71 14.30
C ILE A 105 5.89 -21.04 12.93
N ILE A 106 7.03 -20.84 12.27
CA ILE A 106 7.08 -20.23 10.94
C ILE A 106 6.31 -21.08 9.92
N SER A 107 6.61 -22.37 9.84
CA SER A 107 6.01 -23.27 8.85
C SER A 107 4.52 -23.56 9.08
N ASN A 108 4.07 -23.66 10.32
CA ASN A 108 2.69 -24.04 10.61
C ASN A 108 1.74 -22.86 10.87
N PHE A 109 2.26 -21.69 11.23
CA PHE A 109 1.48 -20.50 11.57
C PHE A 109 1.88 -19.27 10.75
N LEU A 110 3.06 -18.68 10.98
CA LEU A 110 3.41 -17.35 10.42
C LEU A 110 3.38 -17.32 8.88
N SER A 111 3.82 -18.38 8.21
CA SER A 111 3.78 -18.48 6.74
C SER A 111 2.36 -18.55 6.15
N LYS A 112 1.36 -18.98 6.93
CA LYS A 112 -0.04 -19.10 6.49
C LYS A 112 -0.85 -17.82 6.68
N VAL A 113 -0.38 -16.93 7.55
CA VAL A 113 -1.04 -15.66 7.89
C VAL A 113 -0.42 -14.47 7.17
N VAL A 114 0.48 -14.71 6.21
CA VAL A 114 1.08 -13.67 5.37
C VAL A 114 -0.01 -12.93 4.58
N PRO A 115 -0.07 -11.59 4.62
CA PRO A 115 -1.07 -10.83 3.89
C PRO A 115 -0.94 -10.98 2.38
N GLU A 116 -2.07 -11.22 1.72
CA GLU A 116 -2.18 -11.11 0.25
C GLU A 116 -2.61 -9.70 -0.17
N ASP A 117 -3.42 -9.03 0.66
CA ASP A 117 -4.04 -7.74 0.37
C ASP A 117 -3.97 -6.77 1.56
N ALA A 118 -4.17 -5.48 1.27
CA ALA A 118 -4.12 -4.39 2.26
C ALA A 118 -5.14 -4.55 3.40
N SER A 119 -6.31 -5.14 3.12
CA SER A 119 -7.36 -5.38 4.12
C SER A 119 -6.93 -6.32 5.25
N LYS A 120 -5.94 -7.19 5.02
CA LYS A 120 -5.41 -8.14 6.01
C LYS A 120 -4.21 -7.59 6.78
N LEU A 121 -3.72 -6.39 6.45
CA LEU A 121 -2.54 -5.80 7.10
C LEU A 121 -2.78 -5.50 8.58
N ALA A 122 -3.96 -4.98 8.93
CA ALA A 122 -4.29 -4.65 10.31
C ALA A 122 -4.28 -5.89 11.22
N ASP A 123 -4.73 -7.04 10.72
CA ASP A 123 -4.71 -8.30 11.47
C ASP A 123 -3.30 -8.89 11.55
N PHE A 124 -2.52 -8.75 10.48
CA PHE A 124 -1.12 -9.15 10.49
C PHE A 124 -0.28 -8.32 11.45
N GLN A 125 -0.53 -7.00 11.56
CA GLN A 125 0.17 -6.15 12.53
C GLN A 125 -0.03 -6.65 13.96
N LYS A 126 -1.26 -7.06 14.33
CA LYS A 126 -1.52 -7.68 15.64
C LYS A 126 -0.68 -8.95 15.85
N ILE A 127 -0.48 -9.74 14.80
CA ILE A 127 0.36 -10.96 14.87
C ILE A 127 1.83 -10.58 15.08
N ILE A 128 2.33 -9.54 14.41
CA ILE A 128 3.69 -9.00 14.61
C ILE A 128 3.88 -8.59 16.06
N ASP A 129 2.93 -7.82 16.62
CA ASP A 129 3.01 -7.33 17.99
C ASP A 129 3.05 -8.50 19.00
N HIS A 130 2.14 -9.47 18.87
CA HIS A 130 2.15 -10.67 19.70
C HIS A 130 3.43 -11.51 19.54
N THR A 131 4.01 -11.54 18.34
CA THR A 131 5.27 -12.27 18.06
C THR A 131 6.44 -11.61 18.78
N SER A 132 6.51 -10.27 18.76
CA SER A 132 7.52 -9.49 19.47
C SER A 132 7.41 -9.66 20.99
N GLU A 133 6.19 -9.59 21.53
CA GLU A 133 5.91 -9.85 22.96
C GLU A 133 6.33 -11.26 23.37
N PHE A 134 6.04 -12.26 22.54
CA PHE A 134 6.43 -13.64 22.79
C PHE A 134 7.96 -13.82 22.86
N GLU A 135 8.70 -13.29 21.88
CA GLU A 135 10.16 -13.34 21.89
C GLU A 135 10.74 -12.54 23.08
N ALA A 136 10.14 -11.41 23.46
CA ALA A 136 10.54 -10.66 24.64
C ALA A 136 10.36 -11.46 25.94
N ALA A 137 9.23 -12.16 26.10
CA ALA A 137 9.00 -13.04 27.24
C ALA A 137 10.01 -14.20 27.32
N LEU A 138 10.41 -14.77 26.18
CA LEU A 138 11.45 -15.80 26.14
C LEU A 138 12.84 -15.26 26.49
N LYS A 139 13.16 -14.01 26.13
CA LYS A 139 14.39 -13.33 26.52
C LYS A 139 14.44 -13.08 28.03
N GLU A 140 13.32 -12.62 28.62
CA GLU A 140 13.20 -12.41 30.07
C GLU A 140 13.43 -13.70 30.86
N MET A 141 12.93 -14.83 30.34
CA MET A 141 13.15 -16.16 30.92
C MET A 141 14.54 -16.73 30.65
N MET A 142 15.44 -15.99 29.99
CA MET A 142 16.78 -16.42 29.57
C MET A 142 16.76 -17.67 28.66
N PHE A 143 15.61 -17.96 28.04
CA PHE A 143 15.41 -19.11 27.16
C PHE A 143 16.04 -18.85 25.80
N ILE A 144 15.94 -17.61 25.31
CA ILE A 144 16.66 -17.15 24.12
C ILE A 144 17.60 -16.01 24.50
N SER A 145 18.64 -15.78 23.70
CA SER A 145 19.63 -14.73 23.97
C SER A 145 19.01 -13.35 23.82
N ALA A 146 19.29 -12.48 24.79
CA ALA A 146 18.95 -11.06 24.68
C ALA A 146 19.87 -10.29 23.72
N SER A 147 21.09 -10.79 23.49
CA SER A 147 22.13 -10.09 22.72
C SER A 147 22.39 -10.67 21.32
N ASP A 148 21.83 -11.84 20.99
CA ASP A 148 22.02 -12.45 19.67
C ASP A 148 20.79 -12.19 18.79
N ASN A 149 20.95 -11.38 17.74
CA ASN A 149 19.88 -11.14 16.76
C ASN A 149 19.41 -12.45 16.10
N LYS A 150 20.26 -13.49 16.02
CA LYS A 150 19.86 -14.79 15.48
C LYS A 150 18.74 -15.46 16.26
N ASP A 151 18.49 -15.04 17.49
CA ASP A 151 17.41 -15.58 18.32
C ASP A 151 16.08 -14.84 18.11
N ALA A 152 16.06 -13.68 17.45
CA ALA A 152 14.83 -12.96 17.05
C ALA A 152 14.27 -13.51 15.73
N ARG A 153 14.20 -14.84 15.57
CA ARG A 153 13.90 -15.49 14.27
C ARG A 153 12.49 -15.20 13.77
N LEU A 154 11.52 -15.13 14.68
CA LEU A 154 10.12 -14.89 14.33
C LEU A 154 9.90 -13.43 13.96
N SER A 155 10.46 -12.49 14.73
CA SER A 155 10.42 -11.06 14.39
C SER A 155 11.14 -10.78 13.06
N ASN A 156 12.32 -11.37 12.85
CA ASN A 156 13.05 -11.27 11.59
C ASN A 156 12.24 -11.86 10.41
N PHE A 157 11.49 -12.95 10.62
CA PHE A 157 10.59 -13.48 9.58
C PHE A 157 9.48 -12.49 9.25
N ALA A 158 8.81 -11.95 10.27
CA ALA A 158 7.74 -10.97 10.10
C ALA A 158 8.22 -9.70 9.36
N GLU A 159 9.39 -9.17 9.73
CA GLU A 159 10.00 -8.04 9.02
C GLU A 159 10.27 -8.35 7.54
N ASN A 160 10.78 -9.55 7.22
CA ASN A 160 11.01 -9.95 5.84
C ASN A 160 9.69 -10.10 5.05
N VAL A 161 8.61 -10.56 5.70
CA VAL A 161 7.29 -10.61 5.08
C VAL A 161 6.81 -9.21 4.70
N GLU A 162 6.94 -8.22 5.60
CA GLU A 162 6.58 -6.83 5.28
C GLU A 162 7.38 -6.28 4.11
N VAL A 163 8.69 -6.58 4.04
CA VAL A 163 9.56 -6.19 2.92
C VAL A 163 9.05 -6.73 1.59
N HIS A 164 8.81 -8.04 1.53
CA HIS A 164 8.37 -8.68 0.30
C HIS A 164 6.96 -8.23 -0.10
N PHE A 165 6.06 -8.10 0.88
CA PHE A 165 4.71 -7.58 0.65
C PHE A 165 4.76 -6.15 0.08
N ALA A 166 5.48 -5.24 0.73
CA ALA A 166 5.57 -3.86 0.31
C ALA A 166 6.18 -3.71 -1.09
N SER A 167 7.27 -4.45 -1.36
CA SER A 167 7.94 -4.45 -2.67
C SER A 167 7.05 -5.00 -3.79
N ARG A 168 6.36 -6.12 -3.55
CA ARG A 168 5.40 -6.70 -4.49
C ARG A 168 4.27 -5.71 -4.76
N LYS A 169 3.67 -5.15 -3.72
CA LYS A 169 2.51 -4.26 -3.85
C LYS A 169 2.85 -2.95 -4.55
N LYS A 170 4.02 -2.37 -4.27
CA LYS A 170 4.56 -1.23 -5.03
C LYS A 170 4.66 -1.54 -6.52
N THR A 171 5.19 -2.71 -6.87
CA THR A 171 5.30 -3.14 -8.28
C THR A 171 3.91 -3.28 -8.94
N GLU A 172 2.94 -3.86 -8.23
CA GLU A 172 1.55 -3.96 -8.71
C GLU A 172 0.90 -2.58 -8.93
N ILE A 173 1.07 -1.67 -7.96
CA ILE A 173 0.57 -0.29 -8.03
C ILE A 173 1.11 0.41 -9.27
N LEU A 174 2.43 0.38 -9.47
CA LEU A 174 3.08 1.06 -10.59
C LEU A 174 2.71 0.44 -11.93
N ALA A 175 2.58 -0.89 -11.99
CA ALA A 175 2.09 -1.58 -13.18
C ALA A 175 0.64 -1.16 -13.51
N LYS A 176 -0.24 -1.06 -12.50
CA LYS A 176 -1.62 -0.61 -12.67
C LYS A 176 -1.67 0.84 -13.14
N ALA A 177 -0.95 1.76 -12.50
CA ALA A 177 -0.87 3.17 -12.90
C ALA A 177 -0.37 3.31 -14.34
N ARG A 178 0.72 2.62 -14.70
CA ARG A 178 1.24 2.60 -16.07
C ARG A 178 0.21 2.11 -17.08
N ASN A 179 -0.49 1.00 -16.79
CA ASN A 179 -1.48 0.44 -17.69
C ASN A 179 -2.65 1.40 -17.93
N LEU A 180 -3.14 2.07 -16.88
CA LEU A 180 -4.19 3.09 -17.00
C LEU A 180 -3.77 4.21 -17.96
N LEU A 181 -2.54 4.71 -17.83
CA LEU A 181 -2.01 5.79 -18.65
C LEU A 181 -1.74 5.36 -20.11
N LEU A 182 -1.24 4.14 -20.31
CA LEU A 182 -1.03 3.58 -21.65
C LEU A 182 -2.34 3.35 -22.40
N GLN A 183 -3.40 2.96 -21.69
CA GLN A 183 -4.75 2.75 -22.24
C GLN A 183 -5.58 4.04 -22.32
N CYS A 184 -5.02 5.20 -21.97
CA CYS A 184 -5.74 6.46 -22.06
C CYS A 184 -6.07 6.79 -23.51
N ASP A 185 -7.36 6.74 -23.84
CA ASP A 185 -7.90 7.27 -25.07
C ASP A 185 -8.38 8.69 -24.78
N PHE A 186 -7.71 9.70 -25.34
CA PHE A 186 -8.08 11.12 -25.22
C PHE A 186 -9.31 11.47 -26.08
N ALA A 187 -10.26 10.53 -26.17
CA ALA A 187 -11.54 10.72 -26.83
C ALA A 187 -12.49 11.44 -25.88
N VAL A 188 -13.20 12.44 -26.38
CA VAL A 188 -14.25 13.12 -25.62
C VAL A 188 -15.38 12.12 -25.34
N PRO A 189 -15.84 11.97 -24.09
CA PRO A 189 -17.08 11.26 -23.81
C PRO A 189 -18.18 11.97 -24.60
N GLN A 190 -18.85 11.28 -25.52
CA GLN A 190 -20.02 11.85 -26.19
C GLN A 190 -21.04 12.18 -25.09
N GLU A 191 -21.18 13.47 -24.76
CA GLU A 191 -22.38 13.95 -24.11
C GLU A 191 -23.52 13.59 -25.06
N SER A 192 -24.37 12.67 -24.62
CA SER A 192 -25.68 12.44 -25.23
C SER A 192 -26.30 13.81 -25.44
N THR A 193 -26.43 14.22 -26.70
CA THR A 193 -27.05 15.47 -27.11
C THR A 193 -28.55 15.38 -26.79
N GLY A 194 -28.88 15.49 -25.51
CA GLY A 194 -30.23 15.62 -25.00
C GLY A 194 -30.60 17.10 -25.03
N LYS A 195 -31.17 17.54 -26.15
CA LYS A 195 -32.06 18.70 -26.14
C LYS A 195 -33.20 18.35 -25.19
N ASP A 196 -33.32 19.03 -24.05
CA ASP A 196 -34.61 19.53 -23.55
C ASP A 196 -34.45 20.49 -22.35
N PRO A 197 -35.42 21.42 -22.17
CA PRO A 197 -35.22 22.66 -21.43
C PRO A 197 -35.52 22.54 -19.94
N ILE A 198 -34.79 23.34 -19.16
CA ILE A 198 -35.08 23.86 -17.81
C ILE A 198 -36.30 23.23 -17.11
N CYS A 199 -36.06 22.40 -16.08
CA CYS A 199 -37.00 22.21 -14.96
C CYS A 199 -36.23 22.07 -13.64
N LYS A 200 -36.72 22.77 -12.61
CA LYS A 200 -36.19 22.82 -11.25
C LYS A 200 -36.71 21.66 -10.40
N ASN A 201 -35.92 21.29 -9.38
CA ASN A 201 -36.18 20.41 -8.23
C ASN A 201 -36.33 18.92 -8.62
N ASP A 202 -35.69 17.95 -7.97
CA ASP A 202 -35.64 17.69 -6.53
C ASP A 202 -34.41 16.79 -6.21
N GLY A 203 -34.03 16.68 -4.93
CA GLY A 203 -32.78 16.07 -4.48
C GLY A 203 -32.59 14.60 -4.85
N MET A 204 -31.68 14.33 -5.79
CA MET A 204 -30.69 13.24 -5.80
C MET A 204 -29.96 13.31 -7.15
N ALA A 205 -28.83 14.02 -7.18
CA ALA A 205 -27.96 14.03 -8.34
C ALA A 205 -26.97 12.85 -8.20
N VAL A 206 -27.38 11.68 -8.69
CA VAL A 206 -26.45 10.59 -9.02
C VAL A 206 -26.29 10.62 -10.53
N ASP A 207 -25.04 10.52 -10.98
CA ASP A 207 -24.52 10.64 -12.34
C ASP A 207 -24.34 12.07 -12.87
N SER A 208 -23.50 12.84 -12.17
CA SER A 208 -22.54 13.67 -12.91
C SER A 208 -21.70 12.74 -13.79
N SER A 209 -21.65 13.00 -15.09
CA SER A 209 -20.73 12.34 -16.04
C SER A 209 -19.39 12.07 -15.35
N GLU A 210 -18.93 10.80 -15.31
CA GLU A 210 -17.70 10.35 -14.59
C GLU A 210 -16.43 11.18 -14.93
N HIS A 211 -16.51 12.02 -15.95
CA HIS A 211 -15.43 12.81 -16.52
C HIS A 211 -15.46 14.30 -16.16
N VAL A 212 -16.56 14.82 -15.61
CA VAL A 212 -16.64 16.22 -15.16
C VAL A 212 -16.25 16.29 -13.70
N VAL A 213 -15.19 17.04 -13.39
CA VAL A 213 -14.65 17.18 -12.02
C VAL A 213 -14.71 18.63 -11.55
N ASP A 214 -14.97 18.79 -10.25
CA ASP A 214 -14.84 20.07 -9.55
C ASP A 214 -13.37 20.24 -9.12
N LEU A 215 -12.80 21.41 -9.37
CA LEU A 215 -11.43 21.70 -8.93
C LEU A 215 -11.42 22.09 -7.45
N LEU A 216 -10.69 21.37 -6.60
CA LEU A 216 -10.77 21.52 -5.13
C LEU A 216 -10.57 22.96 -4.63
N PHE A 217 -9.63 23.71 -5.19
CA PHE A 217 -9.31 25.08 -4.75
C PHE A 217 -9.66 26.16 -5.78
N MET A 218 -10.48 25.82 -6.79
CA MET A 218 -10.95 26.75 -7.82
C MET A 218 -12.46 26.60 -8.03
N SER A 219 -13.17 27.67 -8.36
CA SER A 219 -14.64 27.63 -8.57
C SER A 219 -15.05 26.97 -9.90
N GLU A 220 -14.11 26.37 -10.61
CA GLU A 220 -14.24 25.92 -11.99
C GLU A 220 -14.46 24.41 -12.06
N ARG A 221 -15.11 23.98 -13.14
CA ARG A 221 -15.31 22.57 -13.47
C ARG A 221 -14.68 22.28 -14.82
N CYS A 222 -14.01 21.15 -14.95
CA CYS A 222 -13.38 20.75 -16.20
C CYS A 222 -13.69 19.30 -16.54
N VAL A 223 -13.57 18.98 -17.83
CA VAL A 223 -13.64 17.61 -18.33
C VAL A 223 -12.24 17.03 -18.33
N VAL A 224 -12.06 15.91 -17.64
CA VAL A 224 -10.80 15.17 -17.55
C VAL A 224 -10.91 13.81 -18.22
N THR A 225 -9.75 13.25 -18.59
CA THR A 225 -9.70 11.91 -19.14
C THR A 225 -10.05 10.86 -18.10
N LYS A 226 -10.54 9.72 -18.59
CA LYS A 226 -10.75 8.55 -17.75
C LYS A 226 -9.49 8.13 -17.02
N ALA A 227 -8.34 8.21 -17.68
CA ALA A 227 -7.07 7.78 -17.09
C ALA A 227 -6.63 8.71 -15.96
N ALA A 228 -6.79 10.03 -16.09
CA ALA A 228 -6.47 10.97 -15.00
C ALA A 228 -7.38 10.74 -13.78
N SER A 229 -8.69 10.60 -13.98
CA SER A 229 -9.64 10.28 -12.90
C SER A 229 -9.32 8.94 -12.24
N GLN A 230 -9.06 7.89 -13.03
CA GLN A 230 -8.73 6.56 -12.50
C GLN A 230 -7.36 6.51 -11.80
N LEU A 231 -6.38 7.26 -12.30
CA LEU A 231 -5.08 7.41 -11.65
C LEU A 231 -5.28 8.06 -10.28
N MET A 232 -6.07 9.13 -10.20
CA MET A 232 -6.31 9.81 -8.93
C MET A 232 -7.06 8.92 -7.94
N LYS A 233 -8.10 8.20 -8.39
CA LYS A 233 -8.77 7.16 -7.57
C LYS A 233 -7.79 6.11 -7.02
N LEU A 234 -6.84 5.67 -7.85
CA LEU A 234 -5.79 4.74 -7.41
C LEU A 234 -4.89 5.38 -6.35
N VAL A 235 -4.49 6.64 -6.52
CA VAL A 235 -3.66 7.38 -5.55
C VAL A 235 -4.39 7.54 -4.21
N HIS A 236 -5.67 7.95 -4.21
CA HIS A 236 -6.46 8.04 -2.98
C HIS A 236 -6.56 6.69 -2.26
N GLN A 237 -6.75 5.58 -2.98
CA GLN A 237 -6.74 4.24 -2.37
C GLN A 237 -5.39 3.93 -1.70
N ILE A 238 -4.28 4.30 -2.33
CA ILE A 238 -2.94 4.08 -1.74
C ILE A 238 -2.76 4.95 -0.49
N LEU A 239 -3.23 6.20 -0.50
CA LEU A 239 -3.17 7.10 0.64
C LEU A 239 -3.99 6.57 1.83
N GLN A 240 -5.17 5.99 1.57
CA GLN A 240 -5.95 5.28 2.58
C GLN A 240 -5.21 4.06 3.13
N ASP A 241 -4.59 3.27 2.26
CA ASP A 241 -3.79 2.10 2.67
C ASP A 241 -2.58 2.51 3.53
N ILE A 242 -1.97 3.68 3.28
CA ILE A 242 -0.89 4.24 4.12
C ILE A 242 -1.37 4.48 5.55
N CYS A 243 -2.56 5.06 5.75
CA CYS A 243 -3.12 5.33 7.07
C CYS A 243 -3.27 4.05 7.93
N LEU A 244 -3.43 2.89 7.29
CA LEU A 244 -3.64 1.60 7.96
C LEU A 244 -2.37 0.73 8.03
N SER A 245 -1.26 1.21 7.48
CA SER A 245 -0.04 0.43 7.30
C SER A 245 0.98 0.63 8.42
N SER A 246 1.86 -0.36 8.59
CA SER A 246 3.06 -0.20 9.40
C SER A 246 4.00 0.84 8.80
N THR A 247 4.90 1.41 9.61
CA THR A 247 5.85 2.45 9.16
C THR A 247 6.54 2.10 7.85
N ARG A 248 7.01 0.85 7.74
CA ARG A 248 7.78 0.41 6.57
C ARG A 248 6.93 0.30 5.31
N VAL A 249 5.76 -0.34 5.42
CA VAL A 249 4.82 -0.48 4.31
C VAL A 249 4.31 0.90 3.86
N ALA A 250 4.01 1.78 4.83
CA ALA A 250 3.61 3.16 4.60
C ALA A 250 4.64 3.94 3.77
N PHE A 251 5.94 3.82 4.06
CA PHE A 251 6.99 4.45 3.26
C PHE A 251 7.02 3.96 1.81
N GLU A 252 6.93 2.64 1.59
CA GLU A 252 6.91 2.10 0.21
C GLU A 252 5.66 2.53 -0.55
N PHE A 253 4.51 2.59 0.11
CA PHE A 253 3.25 3.03 -0.50
C PHE A 253 3.27 4.53 -0.80
N TYR A 254 3.83 5.33 0.10
CA TYR A 254 4.07 6.76 -0.14
C TYR A 254 4.93 6.99 -1.39
N HIS A 255 6.05 6.26 -1.50
CA HIS A 255 6.87 6.33 -2.71
C HIS A 255 6.12 5.83 -3.94
N ALA A 256 5.35 4.75 -3.83
CA ALA A 256 4.54 4.22 -4.94
C ALA A 256 3.47 5.23 -5.41
N ALA A 257 2.81 5.94 -4.50
CA ALA A 257 1.82 6.97 -4.84
C ALA A 257 2.47 8.15 -5.59
N ARG A 258 3.62 8.64 -5.11
CA ARG A 258 4.38 9.69 -5.78
C ARG A 258 4.84 9.25 -7.17
N ASP A 259 5.43 8.06 -7.26
CA ASP A 259 5.89 7.49 -8.53
C ASP A 259 4.71 7.29 -9.50
N ALA A 260 3.54 6.84 -9.02
CA ALA A 260 2.34 6.69 -9.84
C ALA A 260 1.87 8.02 -10.43
N ILE A 261 1.90 9.10 -9.66
CA ILE A 261 1.59 10.45 -10.15
C ILE A 261 2.61 10.88 -11.21
N LEU A 262 3.91 10.71 -10.94
CA LEU A 262 4.99 11.08 -11.88
C LEU A 262 4.95 10.28 -13.18
N LEU A 263 4.37 9.07 -13.19
CA LEU A 263 4.17 8.31 -14.43
C LEU A 263 3.28 9.07 -15.43
N TYR A 264 2.33 9.90 -14.97
CA TYR A 264 1.54 10.73 -15.89
C TYR A 264 2.46 11.67 -16.68
N GLU A 265 3.29 12.44 -15.98
CA GLU A 265 4.27 13.37 -16.56
C GLU A 265 5.24 12.66 -17.52
N ALA A 266 5.66 11.43 -17.20
CA ALA A 266 6.60 10.68 -18.03
C ALA A 266 5.95 10.03 -19.28
N ILE A 267 4.69 9.64 -19.21
CA ILE A 267 4.04 8.82 -20.26
C ILE A 267 3.21 9.69 -21.21
N VAL A 268 2.36 10.55 -20.65
CA VAL A 268 1.29 11.22 -21.41
C VAL A 268 1.83 12.23 -22.43
N PRO A 269 2.74 13.15 -22.08
CA PRO A 269 3.29 14.11 -23.05
C PRO A 269 3.94 13.41 -24.24
N VAL A 270 4.75 12.38 -23.98
CA VAL A 270 5.44 11.62 -25.02
C VAL A 270 4.46 10.90 -25.95
N LYS A 271 3.38 10.33 -25.39
CA LYS A 271 2.34 9.64 -26.17
C LYS A 271 1.58 10.59 -27.11
N LEU A 272 1.37 11.84 -26.69
CA LEU A 272 0.52 12.80 -27.41
C LEU A 272 1.29 13.87 -28.18
N GLU A 273 2.62 13.85 -28.18
CA GLU A 273 3.46 14.93 -28.73
C GLU A 273 3.03 15.38 -30.15
N ARG A 274 2.78 14.43 -31.06
CA ARG A 274 2.32 14.73 -32.43
C ARG A 274 0.95 15.39 -32.48
N GLN A 275 0.07 15.03 -31.56
CA GLN A 275 -1.26 15.63 -31.48
C GLN A 275 -1.15 17.06 -30.95
N LEU A 276 -0.14 17.40 -30.15
CA LEU A 276 0.06 18.77 -29.64
C LEU A 276 0.57 19.76 -30.71
N GLU A 277 0.83 19.33 -31.95
CA GLU A 277 1.27 20.19 -33.06
C GLU A 277 0.13 21.00 -33.71
N GLY A 278 -1.13 20.66 -33.44
CA GLY A 278 -2.29 21.36 -33.98
C GLY A 278 -3.37 21.65 -32.95
N ILE A 279 -4.33 22.50 -33.31
CA ILE A 279 -5.48 22.84 -32.47
C ILE A 279 -6.40 21.62 -32.40
N ASN A 280 -6.52 21.01 -31.22
CA ASN A 280 -7.45 19.91 -31.00
C ASN A 280 -7.84 19.76 -29.52
N GLN A 281 -8.84 18.91 -29.32
CA GLN A 281 -9.40 18.62 -28.01
C GLN A 281 -8.44 17.82 -27.10
N VAL A 282 -7.45 17.12 -27.66
CA VAL A 282 -6.46 16.36 -26.86
C VAL A 282 -5.63 17.32 -26.01
N ALA A 283 -5.18 18.43 -26.58
CA ALA A 283 -4.44 19.46 -25.83
C ALA A 283 -5.27 20.06 -24.70
N VAL A 284 -6.57 20.30 -24.93
CA VAL A 284 -7.50 20.81 -23.92
C VAL A 284 -7.69 19.81 -22.78
N LEU A 285 -7.91 18.53 -23.10
CA LEU A 285 -8.05 17.48 -22.09
C LEU A 285 -6.76 17.30 -21.29
N MET A 286 -5.60 17.32 -21.94
CA MET A 286 -4.31 17.21 -21.25
C MET A 286 -4.05 18.40 -20.32
N HIS A 287 -4.43 19.62 -20.73
CA HIS A 287 -4.39 20.79 -19.86
C HIS A 287 -5.30 20.62 -18.63
N ASN A 288 -6.55 20.19 -18.85
CA ASN A 288 -7.52 19.97 -17.77
C ASN A 288 -7.06 18.88 -16.80
N ASP A 289 -6.53 17.77 -17.32
CA ASP A 289 -5.96 16.69 -16.51
C ASP A 289 -4.84 17.21 -15.61
N CYS A 290 -3.89 17.97 -16.17
CA CYS A 290 -2.79 18.55 -15.41
C CYS A 290 -3.28 19.51 -14.32
N LEU A 291 -4.27 20.36 -14.62
CA LEU A 291 -4.89 21.22 -13.61
C LEU A 291 -5.57 20.40 -12.51
N TYR A 292 -6.39 19.43 -12.89
CA TYR A 292 -7.09 18.55 -11.95
C TYR A 292 -6.10 17.82 -11.03
N LEU A 293 -5.08 17.16 -11.59
CA LEU A 293 -4.04 16.48 -10.82
C LEU A 293 -3.35 17.44 -9.85
N SER A 294 -2.99 18.65 -10.29
CA SER A 294 -2.39 19.66 -9.43
C SER A 294 -3.28 20.03 -8.23
N GLN A 295 -4.59 20.16 -8.45
CA GLN A 295 -5.54 20.56 -7.39
C GLN A 295 -5.74 19.42 -6.39
N GLU A 296 -5.93 18.19 -6.85
CA GLU A 296 -6.09 17.01 -5.98
C GLU A 296 -4.85 16.78 -5.10
N ILE A 297 -3.65 16.93 -5.68
CA ILE A 297 -2.37 16.78 -4.96
C ILE A 297 -2.27 17.76 -3.77
N LEU A 298 -2.75 18.99 -3.94
CA LEU A 298 -2.79 19.97 -2.85
C LEU A 298 -3.79 19.56 -1.75
N GLY A 299 -4.84 18.81 -2.11
CA GLY A 299 -5.87 18.31 -1.20
C GLY A 299 -5.39 17.22 -0.25
N PHE A 300 -4.41 16.40 -0.65
CA PHE A 300 -4.01 15.22 0.12
C PHE A 300 -3.59 15.50 1.56
N ALA A 301 -2.92 16.63 1.81
CA ALA A 301 -2.48 16.98 3.15
C ALA A 301 -3.67 17.25 4.09
N PHE A 302 -4.77 17.79 3.58
CA PHE A 302 -5.97 18.06 4.36
C PHE A 302 -6.78 16.80 4.63
N GLU A 303 -6.75 15.84 3.71
CA GLU A 303 -7.55 14.62 3.80
C GLU A 303 -6.86 13.50 4.59
N TYR A 304 -5.55 13.32 4.45
CA TYR A 304 -4.85 12.12 4.96
C TYR A 304 -3.78 12.38 6.03
N HIS A 305 -3.21 13.59 6.12
CA HIS A 305 -2.02 13.83 6.96
C HIS A 305 -2.25 13.54 8.45
N SER A 306 -3.47 13.80 8.96
CA SER A 306 -3.83 13.51 10.35
C SER A 306 -3.75 12.02 10.70
N ASP A 307 -3.97 11.16 9.71
CA ASP A 307 -4.17 9.72 9.91
C ASP A 307 -2.94 8.90 9.52
N PHE A 308 -1.93 9.53 8.91
CA PHE A 308 -0.65 8.88 8.62
C PHE A 308 0.07 8.39 9.89
N PRO A 309 0.84 7.29 9.80
CA PRO A 309 1.72 6.86 10.88
C PRO A 309 2.67 7.99 11.34
N SER A 310 2.90 8.14 12.64
CA SER A 310 3.71 9.24 13.21
C SER A 310 5.11 9.35 12.60
N SER A 311 5.72 8.21 12.26
CA SER A 311 7.04 8.10 11.62
C SER A 311 7.10 8.73 10.22
N ILE A 312 6.00 8.73 9.46
CA ILE A 312 5.97 9.25 8.09
C ILE A 312 5.43 10.68 8.01
N LYS A 313 4.67 11.17 9.00
CA LYS A 313 4.04 12.51 8.97
C LYS A 313 4.99 13.67 8.66
N GLU A 314 6.23 13.60 9.14
CA GLU A 314 7.24 14.65 8.90
C GLU A 314 7.90 14.56 7.52
N HIS A 315 7.77 13.40 6.86
CA HIS A 315 8.43 13.11 5.58
C HIS A 315 7.46 13.06 4.40
N ALA A 316 6.17 12.80 4.66
CA ALA A 316 5.14 12.70 3.63
C ALA A 316 4.69 14.10 3.19
N VAL A 317 5.20 14.53 2.05
CA VAL A 317 4.81 15.78 1.40
C VAL A 317 4.40 15.43 -0.02
N PHE A 318 3.26 15.94 -0.49
CA PHE A 318 2.82 15.81 -1.88
C PHE A 318 2.67 17.18 -2.56
N ALA A 319 2.48 18.25 -1.79
CA ALA A 319 2.29 19.61 -2.30
C ALA A 319 3.47 20.10 -3.16
N ASP A 320 4.67 19.53 -2.99
CA ASP A 320 5.84 19.79 -3.85
C ASP A 320 5.65 19.33 -5.30
N MET A 321 4.74 18.39 -5.55
CA MET A 321 4.47 17.86 -6.88
C MET A 321 3.44 18.68 -7.65
N ALA A 322 2.52 19.36 -6.97
CA ALA A 322 1.46 20.14 -7.61
C ALA A 322 1.98 21.20 -8.60
N PRO A 323 3.03 22.01 -8.28
CA PRO A 323 3.58 22.98 -9.21
C PRO A 323 4.02 22.38 -10.55
N ARG A 324 4.50 21.12 -10.56
CA ARG A 324 4.92 20.46 -11.80
C ARG A 324 3.77 20.31 -12.78
N PHE A 325 2.63 19.83 -12.29
CA PHE A 325 1.43 19.66 -13.10
C PHE A 325 0.80 21.00 -13.48
N HIS A 326 0.82 21.97 -12.57
CA HIS A 326 0.35 23.32 -12.90
C HIS A 326 1.17 23.94 -14.04
N LEU A 327 2.49 23.87 -13.97
CA LEU A 327 3.38 24.36 -15.03
C LEU A 327 3.14 23.62 -16.36
N MET A 328 2.99 22.28 -16.33
CA MET A 328 2.63 21.53 -17.53
C MET A 328 1.32 22.01 -18.16
N ALA A 329 0.30 22.30 -17.34
CA ALA A 329 -0.96 22.84 -17.82
C ALA A 329 -0.77 24.20 -18.51
N GLU A 330 0.00 25.11 -17.89
CA GLU A 330 0.32 26.41 -18.47
C GLU A 330 1.09 26.28 -19.78
N GLU A 331 2.11 25.41 -19.85
CA GLU A 331 2.91 25.17 -21.05
C GLU A 331 2.06 24.66 -22.21
N ILE A 332 1.14 23.72 -21.95
CA ILE A 332 0.21 23.21 -22.96
C ILE A 332 -0.67 24.33 -23.49
N LEU A 333 -1.25 25.13 -22.59
CA LEU A 333 -2.12 26.26 -22.97
C LEU A 333 -1.35 27.29 -23.80
N GLN A 334 -0.15 27.68 -23.35
CA GLN A 334 0.69 28.63 -24.06
C GLN A 334 1.06 28.11 -25.46
N ARG A 335 1.44 26.82 -25.58
CA ARG A 335 1.72 26.18 -26.88
C ARG A 335 0.51 26.28 -27.81
N GLN A 336 -0.70 25.99 -27.33
CA GLN A 336 -1.91 26.09 -28.14
C GLN A 336 -2.23 27.53 -28.55
N ILE A 337 -2.06 28.51 -27.65
CA ILE A 337 -2.23 29.93 -27.98
C ILE A 337 -1.26 30.34 -29.10
N GLN A 338 0.00 29.91 -29.05
CA GLN A 338 0.97 30.22 -30.10
C GLN A 338 0.59 29.60 -31.45
N ILE A 339 0.08 28.36 -31.47
CA ILE A 339 -0.42 27.71 -32.69
C ILE A 339 -1.59 28.50 -33.27
N VAL A 340 -2.55 28.91 -32.44
CA VAL A 340 -3.69 29.73 -32.86
C VAL A 340 -3.20 31.06 -33.44
N ILE A 341 -2.30 31.77 -32.75
CA ILE A 341 -1.75 33.05 -33.23
C ILE A 341 -1.02 32.86 -34.56
N PHE A 342 -0.23 31.80 -34.71
CA PHE A 342 0.48 31.49 -35.95
C PHE A 342 -0.50 31.26 -37.10
N ASN A 343 -1.50 30.40 -36.91
CA ASN A 343 -2.52 30.10 -37.93
C ASN A 343 -3.32 31.34 -38.33
N LEU A 344 -3.67 32.21 -37.37
CA LEU A 344 -4.36 33.47 -37.64
C LEU A 344 -3.49 34.42 -38.47
N ARG A 345 -2.19 34.50 -38.19
CA ARG A 345 -1.26 35.33 -38.97
C ARG A 345 -1.10 34.80 -40.39
N GLU A 346 -0.91 33.49 -40.55
CA GLU A 346 -0.79 32.86 -41.86
C GLU A 346 -2.05 33.08 -42.71
N ALA A 347 -3.24 32.95 -42.10
CA ALA A 347 -4.50 33.23 -42.77
C ALA A 347 -4.61 34.71 -43.18
N LEU A 348 -4.21 35.66 -42.31
CA LEU A 348 -4.24 37.10 -42.63
C LEU A 348 -3.20 37.52 -43.67
N ASP A 349 -2.02 36.90 -43.70
CA ASP A 349 -0.98 37.18 -44.70
C ASP A 349 -1.47 36.84 -46.12
N GLY A 350 -2.38 35.87 -46.25
CA GLY A 350 -3.08 35.55 -47.51
C GLY A 350 -3.90 36.72 -48.10
N ALA A 351 -4.22 37.75 -47.29
CA ALA A 351 -4.93 38.94 -47.73
C ALA A 351 -4.01 40.03 -48.32
N ASP A 352 -2.68 39.86 -48.27
CA ASP A 352 -1.67 40.81 -48.76
C ASP A 352 -1.92 42.26 -48.29
N GLY A 353 -2.23 42.42 -46.99
CA GLY A 353 -2.52 43.71 -46.39
C GLY A 353 -3.84 44.36 -46.85
N PHE A 354 -4.77 43.59 -47.41
CA PHE A 354 -6.06 44.05 -47.94
C PHE A 354 -5.91 45.12 -49.03
N GLN A 355 -4.82 45.07 -49.78
CA GLN A 355 -4.53 46.05 -50.82
C GLN A 355 -5.35 45.77 -52.08
N ASN A 356 -5.72 46.84 -52.79
CA ASN A 356 -6.32 46.77 -54.13
C ASN A 356 -7.60 45.92 -54.25
N THR A 357 -8.40 45.77 -53.19
CA THR A 357 -9.65 44.98 -53.15
C THR A 357 -10.75 45.42 -54.15
N HIS A 358 -10.53 46.47 -54.94
CA HIS A 358 -11.34 46.79 -56.10
C HIS A 358 -11.12 45.79 -57.27
N GLN A 359 -10.01 45.06 -57.29
CA GLN A 359 -9.77 43.98 -58.26
C GLN A 359 -10.34 42.67 -57.72
N ILE A 360 -11.07 41.95 -58.58
CA ILE A 360 -11.79 40.72 -58.21
C ILE A 360 -10.86 39.67 -57.57
N GLN A 361 -9.64 39.49 -58.08
CA GLN A 361 -8.72 38.48 -57.53
C GLN A 361 -8.25 38.81 -56.10
N GLN A 362 -7.90 40.08 -55.83
CA GLN A 362 -7.49 40.51 -54.49
C GLN A 362 -8.67 40.58 -53.51
N PHE A 363 -9.86 40.92 -54.00
CA PHE A 363 -11.11 40.82 -53.23
C PHE A 363 -11.37 39.37 -52.78
N GLU A 364 -11.30 38.39 -53.68
CA GLU A 364 -11.52 36.98 -53.34
C GLU A 364 -10.44 36.45 -52.39
N SER A 365 -9.17 36.83 -52.55
CA SER A 365 -8.09 36.45 -51.63
C SER A 365 -8.30 37.01 -50.22
N ALA A 366 -8.67 38.29 -50.11
CA ALA A 366 -8.98 38.93 -48.83
C ALA A 366 -10.22 38.31 -48.16
N LYS A 367 -11.26 38.02 -48.94
CA LYS A 367 -12.48 37.35 -48.46
C LYS A 367 -12.17 35.95 -47.94
N PHE A 368 -11.42 35.15 -48.70
CA PHE A 368 -11.01 33.80 -48.30
C PHE A 368 -10.17 33.80 -47.02
N SER A 369 -9.25 34.77 -46.89
CA SER A 369 -8.43 34.95 -45.68
C SER A 369 -9.27 35.25 -44.44
N ILE A 370 -10.29 36.11 -44.57
CA ILE A 370 -11.25 36.39 -43.48
C ILE A 370 -12.06 35.13 -43.15
N GLU A 371 -12.54 34.41 -44.16
CA GLU A 371 -13.30 33.16 -43.96
C GLU A 371 -12.46 32.10 -43.22
N GLN A 372 -11.19 31.95 -43.56
CA GLN A 372 -10.27 31.05 -42.85
C GLN A 372 -10.09 31.44 -41.37
N VAL A 373 -9.93 32.73 -41.06
CA VAL A 373 -9.85 33.22 -39.68
C VAL A 373 -11.12 32.90 -38.89
N THR A 374 -12.30 33.00 -39.51
CA THR A 374 -13.58 32.71 -38.83
C THR A 374 -13.84 31.22 -38.59
N LEU A 375 -13.09 30.33 -39.25
CA LEU A 375 -13.24 28.88 -39.16
C LEU A 375 -12.20 28.20 -38.26
N LEU A 376 -11.18 28.94 -37.81
CA LEU A 376 -10.20 28.56 -36.79
C LEU A 376 -10.79 28.74 -35.39
#